data_AF-A0AB33VC37-F1
#
_entry.id   AF-A0AB33VC37-F1
#
_cell.length_a   1.000
_cell.length_b   1.000
_cell.length_c   1.000
_cell.angle_alpha   90.00
_cell.angle_beta   90.00
_cell.angle_gamma   90.00
#
_symmetry.space_group_name_H-M   'P 1'
#
loop_
_entity.id
_entity.type
_entity.pdbx_description
1 polymer ?
#
loop_
_entity_poly.entity_id
_entity_poly.type
_entity_poly.pdbx_seq_one_letter_code
_entity_poly.pdbx_strand_id
1 'polypeptide(L)'
;MRYPGRQCRYQWRRVGFALNNQNNGMTNRILSGLEDALLSPATADAPAPHPDYMTRCRELAAGYHALKRRQEPDERPLRAYLLLDPWDGNPLAVELSEAWSEAAAARAAVPDHFYAGREGEAPCVVPLPDDMLPDVDPDTLAQVRAQETLARWLEGAGRQASQRLVRQHFCAVLFSTDSAAWVARYLASLGFQYPPGSSGARLFRYQDPRVMQRVWPALSAAKQGMWLGAVEAWWSLTQPWGPWAMQDLVASEDAAVPTPTWFKAERPMVPDGQTETLMLSRLMNDEQWRRAHSAPVGNRVWVRFAEGALSTDEQPDADLMQQLLATGASHGLDGPNLEDFVWCSVRYREAPPAIDWRAPRWAGVLEQTLRALNADPDTRFVSAFDACLTPGEEPHGLHQPV
;
A
#
# COMPACT_ATOMS: atom_id res chain seq x y z
N MET A 1 -2.91 -31.57 -34.08
CA MET A 1 -2.06 -30.41 -33.78
C MET A 1 -2.06 -30.20 -32.26
N ARG A 2 -0.92 -30.45 -31.60
CA ARG A 2 -0.75 -30.37 -30.15
C ARG A 2 -0.08 -29.03 -29.80
N TYR A 3 -0.72 -28.23 -28.95
CA TYR A 3 -0.07 -27.12 -28.26
C TYR A 3 0.41 -27.59 -26.88
N PRO A 4 1.66 -27.35 -26.45
CA PRO A 4 2.13 -27.74 -25.14
C PRO A 4 1.71 -26.69 -24.10
N GLY A 5 0.85 -27.09 -23.16
CA GLY A 5 0.56 -26.31 -21.96
C GLY A 5 1.78 -26.27 -21.03
N ARG A 6 2.33 -25.08 -20.81
CA ARG A 6 3.25 -24.84 -19.69
C ARG A 6 2.44 -24.38 -18.49
N GLN A 7 2.27 -25.29 -17.52
CA GLN A 7 1.85 -24.95 -16.17
C GLN A 7 2.98 -24.17 -15.48
N CYS A 8 2.78 -22.87 -15.24
CA CYS A 8 3.56 -22.15 -14.23
C CYS A 8 3.01 -22.54 -12.85
N ARG A 9 3.69 -23.50 -12.21
CA ARG A 9 3.50 -23.82 -10.79
C ARG A 9 4.12 -22.69 -9.96
N TYR A 10 3.29 -21.82 -9.38
CA TYR A 10 3.69 -21.08 -8.18
C TYR A 10 3.48 -22.00 -6.97
N GLN A 11 4.53 -22.73 -6.59
CA GLN A 11 4.57 -23.42 -5.31
C GLN A 11 4.78 -22.38 -4.20
N TRP A 12 3.70 -22.04 -3.50
CA TRP A 12 3.80 -21.57 -2.13
C TRP A 12 4.25 -22.77 -1.27
N ARG A 13 5.56 -22.90 -1.02
CA ARG A 13 6.03 -23.79 0.04
C ARG A 13 5.53 -23.23 1.37
N ARG A 14 4.69 -24.03 2.05
CA ARG A 14 4.48 -23.96 3.50
C ARG A 14 5.86 -23.97 4.17
N VAL A 15 6.29 -22.83 4.70
CA VAL A 15 7.29 -22.80 5.75
C VAL A 15 6.51 -22.98 7.05
N GLY A 16 6.49 -24.21 7.55
CA GLY A 16 6.10 -24.47 8.93
C GLY A 16 7.14 -23.84 9.84
N PHE A 17 6.76 -22.78 10.54
CA PHE A 17 7.55 -22.26 11.64
C PHE A 17 7.48 -23.26 12.80
N ALA A 18 8.61 -23.90 13.10
CA ALA A 18 8.84 -24.53 14.38
C ALA A 18 9.16 -23.43 15.40
N LEU A 19 8.11 -22.84 15.98
CA LEU A 19 8.20 -22.01 17.19
C LEU A 19 8.05 -22.95 18.38
N ASN A 20 9.15 -23.27 19.07
CA ASN A 20 9.07 -23.98 20.35
C ASN A 20 9.76 -23.16 21.45
N ASN A 21 9.04 -23.04 22.58
CA ASN A 21 9.41 -22.52 23.89
C ASN A 21 9.31 -21.01 24.25
N GLN A 22 8.60 -20.18 23.47
CA GLN A 22 8.09 -18.86 23.97
C GLN A 22 6.57 -18.67 23.83
N ASN A 23 5.84 -19.66 23.31
CA ASN A 23 4.41 -19.54 22.97
C ASN A 23 3.43 -19.54 24.16
N ASN A 24 3.77 -20.12 25.32
CA ASN A 24 2.76 -20.33 26.37
C ASN A 24 2.29 -19.03 27.07
N GLY A 25 3.08 -17.95 27.04
CA GLY A 25 2.68 -16.65 27.59
C GLY A 25 1.79 -15.83 26.65
N MET A 26 2.03 -15.92 25.34
CA MET A 26 1.28 -15.19 24.31
C MET A 26 -0.06 -15.83 24.00
N THR A 27 -0.13 -17.17 23.94
CA THR A 27 -1.38 -17.88 23.65
C THR A 27 -2.41 -17.72 24.77
N ASN A 28 -2.00 -17.66 26.03
CA ASN A 28 -2.92 -17.47 27.16
C ASN A 28 -3.51 -16.05 27.24
N ARG A 29 -2.79 -15.00 26.82
CA ARG A 29 -3.33 -13.64 26.76
C ARG A 29 -4.31 -13.45 25.60
N ILE A 30 -4.03 -14.05 24.45
CA ILE A 30 -4.92 -14.03 23.28
C ILE A 30 -6.22 -14.78 23.58
N LEU A 31 -6.15 -15.91 24.30
CA LEU A 31 -7.33 -16.67 24.71
C LEU A 31 -8.15 -15.97 25.81
N SER A 32 -7.49 -15.32 26.78
CA SER A 32 -8.18 -14.53 27.82
C SER A 32 -8.90 -13.30 27.26
N GLY A 33 -8.30 -12.62 26.27
CA GLY A 33 -8.97 -11.50 25.58
C GLY A 33 -10.16 -11.92 24.72
N LEU A 34 -10.15 -13.17 24.23
CA LEU A 34 -11.27 -13.75 23.48
C LEU A 34 -12.44 -14.14 24.40
N GLU A 35 -12.16 -14.63 25.61
CA GLU A 35 -13.20 -14.95 26.61
C GLU A 35 -13.91 -13.70 27.14
N ASP A 36 -13.17 -12.61 27.40
CA ASP A 36 -13.78 -11.34 27.84
C ASP A 36 -14.63 -10.66 26.75
N ALA A 37 -14.23 -10.80 25.48
CA ALA A 37 -15.00 -10.32 24.33
C ALA A 37 -16.28 -11.14 24.07
N LEU A 38 -16.27 -12.45 24.39
CA LEU A 38 -17.42 -13.34 24.23
C LEU A 38 -18.43 -13.26 25.39
N LEU A 39 -18.02 -12.74 26.55
CA LEU A 39 -18.83 -12.67 27.77
C LEU A 39 -19.42 -11.28 28.06
N SER A 40 -19.07 -10.25 27.29
CA SER A 40 -19.67 -8.91 27.45
C SER A 40 -21.04 -8.81 26.76
N PRO A 41 -22.13 -8.56 27.51
CA PRO A 41 -23.45 -8.39 26.92
C PRO A 41 -23.51 -7.10 26.09
N ALA A 42 -23.98 -7.24 24.85
CA ALA A 42 -24.23 -6.15 23.93
C ALA A 42 -25.25 -5.15 24.49
N THR A 43 -24.79 -3.92 24.77
CA THR A 43 -25.47 -2.61 24.54
C THR A 43 -24.62 -1.50 25.17
N ALA A 44 -23.38 -1.34 24.71
CA ALA A 44 -22.72 -0.04 24.79
C ALA A 44 -22.91 0.60 23.42
N ASP A 45 -23.54 1.78 23.37
CA ASP A 45 -23.48 2.61 22.17
C ASP A 45 -22.01 2.68 21.73
N ALA A 46 -21.75 2.40 20.45
CA ALA A 46 -20.39 2.49 19.93
C ALA A 46 -19.85 3.89 20.26
N PRO A 47 -18.63 4.00 20.81
CA PRO A 47 -18.07 5.28 21.18
C PRO A 47 -18.10 6.22 19.97
N ALA A 48 -18.40 7.49 20.22
CA ALA A 48 -18.43 8.50 19.17
C ALA A 48 -17.08 8.52 18.42
N PRO A 49 -17.08 8.61 17.08
CA PRO A 49 -15.84 8.60 16.31
C PRO A 49 -14.97 9.80 16.66
N HIS A 50 -13.65 9.63 16.55
CA HIS A 50 -12.72 10.70 16.88
C HIS A 50 -12.96 11.95 15.99
N PRO A 51 -13.01 13.18 16.54
CA PRO A 51 -13.41 14.40 15.83
C PRO A 51 -12.64 14.71 14.55
N ASP A 52 -11.38 14.29 14.48
CA ASP A 52 -10.57 14.46 13.27
C ASP A 52 -11.11 13.64 12.08
N TYR A 53 -11.62 12.43 12.32
CA TYR A 53 -12.21 11.62 11.24
C TYR A 53 -13.55 12.17 10.78
N MET A 54 -14.33 12.77 11.70
CA MET A 54 -15.50 13.56 11.30
C MET A 54 -15.10 14.73 10.40
N THR A 55 -13.97 15.39 10.69
CA THR A 55 -13.42 16.44 9.81
C THR A 55 -13.02 15.87 8.45
N ARG A 56 -12.42 14.67 8.38
CA ARG A 56 -12.12 14.00 7.11
C ARG A 56 -13.38 13.66 6.30
N CYS A 57 -14.48 13.25 6.95
CA CYS A 57 -15.75 13.04 6.28
C CYS A 57 -16.30 14.33 5.67
N ARG A 58 -16.24 15.46 6.40
CA ARG A 58 -16.65 16.77 5.86
C ARG A 58 -15.78 17.22 4.69
N GLU A 59 -14.46 17.03 4.77
CA GLU A 59 -13.54 17.31 3.67
C GLU A 59 -13.85 16.48 2.42
N LEU A 60 -14.22 15.20 2.60
CA LEU A 60 -14.62 14.31 1.52
C LEU A 60 -15.94 14.77 0.87
N ALA A 61 -16.97 15.07 1.67
CA ALA A 61 -18.24 15.59 1.18
C ALA A 61 -18.05 16.92 0.43
N ALA A 62 -17.30 17.86 0.99
CA ALA A 62 -17.00 19.13 0.33
C ALA A 62 -16.28 18.94 -1.02
N GLY A 63 -15.35 17.98 -1.10
CA GLY A 63 -14.68 17.60 -2.34
C GLY A 63 -15.63 17.04 -3.40
N TYR A 64 -16.47 16.08 -3.01
CA TYR A 64 -17.49 15.50 -3.89
C TYR A 64 -18.43 16.58 -4.45
N HIS A 65 -18.93 17.48 -3.60
CA HIS A 65 -19.83 18.56 -4.02
C HIS A 65 -19.15 19.65 -4.83
N ALA A 66 -17.86 19.89 -4.62
CA ALA A 66 -17.07 20.77 -5.47
C ALA A 66 -16.94 20.20 -6.90
N LEU A 67 -16.75 18.89 -7.05
CA LEU A 67 -16.72 18.22 -8.35
C LEU A 67 -18.09 18.22 -9.01
N LYS A 68 -19.15 17.85 -8.27
CA LYS A 68 -20.53 17.84 -8.75
C LYS A 68 -20.98 19.20 -9.31
N ARG A 69 -20.56 20.32 -8.68
CA ARG A 69 -20.85 21.69 -9.15
C ARG A 69 -20.14 22.09 -10.44
N ARG A 70 -19.09 21.37 -10.85
CA ARG A 70 -18.35 21.62 -12.10
C ARG A 70 -18.93 20.82 -13.27
N GLN A 71 -19.84 19.89 -13.02
CA GLN A 71 -20.45 19.09 -14.08
C GLN A 71 -21.32 19.95 -14.98
N GLU A 72 -21.24 19.69 -16.29
CA GLU A 72 -22.13 20.32 -17.26
C GLU A 72 -23.55 19.75 -17.10
N PRO A 73 -24.61 20.52 -17.39
CA PRO A 73 -26.00 20.10 -17.17
C PRO A 73 -26.41 18.79 -17.87
N ASP A 74 -25.76 18.46 -18.99
CA ASP A 74 -26.05 17.28 -19.82
C ASP A 74 -25.19 16.06 -19.47
N GLU A 75 -24.28 16.17 -18.50
CA GLU A 75 -23.43 15.05 -18.07
C GLU A 75 -24.19 14.05 -17.20
N ARG A 76 -23.69 12.81 -17.19
CA ARG A 76 -24.18 11.80 -16.23
C ARG A 76 -23.85 12.24 -14.81
N PRO A 77 -24.73 11.98 -13.82
CA PRO A 77 -24.51 12.43 -12.46
C PRO A 77 -23.25 11.80 -11.86
N LEU A 78 -22.40 12.62 -11.25
CA LEU A 78 -21.25 12.16 -10.49
C LEU A 78 -21.68 11.31 -9.30
N ARG A 79 -21.07 10.15 -9.13
CA ARG A 79 -21.32 9.22 -8.02
C ARG A 79 -20.04 8.98 -7.24
N ALA A 80 -20.21 8.70 -5.95
CA ALA A 80 -19.14 8.26 -5.07
C ALA A 80 -19.14 6.75 -4.94
N TYR A 81 -17.95 6.15 -4.90
CA TYR A 81 -17.75 4.72 -4.74
C TYR A 81 -16.67 4.43 -3.71
N LEU A 82 -16.85 3.38 -2.91
CA LEU A 82 -15.78 2.78 -2.12
C LEU A 82 -15.02 1.77 -2.99
N LEU A 83 -13.69 1.80 -2.93
CA LEU A 83 -12.81 0.76 -3.43
C LEU A 83 -12.29 -0.05 -2.25
N LEU A 84 -12.69 -1.32 -2.19
CA LEU A 84 -12.34 -2.26 -1.12
C LEU A 84 -11.49 -3.43 -1.64
N ASP A 85 -10.55 -3.93 -0.84
CA ASP A 85 -9.69 -5.08 -1.20
C ASP A 85 -9.38 -5.97 0.03
N PRO A 86 -9.97 -7.18 0.14
CA PRO A 86 -10.95 -7.81 -0.74
C PRO A 86 -12.38 -7.44 -0.31
N TRP A 87 -13.39 -8.10 -0.90
CA TRP A 87 -14.75 -8.11 -0.36
C TRP A 87 -14.89 -9.15 0.77
N ASP A 88 -14.47 -10.40 0.52
CA ASP A 88 -14.62 -11.50 1.46
C ASP A 88 -13.68 -11.36 2.68
N GLY A 89 -14.24 -11.38 3.88
CA GLY A 89 -13.47 -11.19 5.12
C GLY A 89 -13.14 -9.73 5.43
N ASN A 90 -13.69 -8.78 4.68
CA ASN A 90 -13.55 -7.35 4.96
C ASN A 90 -14.63 -6.88 5.96
N PRO A 91 -14.25 -6.41 7.16
CA PRO A 91 -15.22 -5.93 8.16
C PRO A 91 -16.13 -4.80 7.63
N LEU A 92 -15.59 -3.92 6.79
CA LEU A 92 -16.35 -2.81 6.20
C LEU A 92 -17.43 -3.31 5.24
N ALA A 93 -17.16 -4.40 4.51
CA ALA A 93 -18.13 -5.01 3.61
C ALA A 93 -19.29 -5.66 4.39
N VAL A 94 -19.01 -6.21 5.58
CA VAL A 94 -20.03 -6.77 6.48
C VAL A 94 -20.95 -5.65 6.99
N GLU A 95 -20.38 -4.60 7.59
CA GLU A 95 -21.15 -3.46 8.09
C GLU A 95 -21.98 -2.78 6.98
N LEU A 96 -21.39 -2.61 5.79
CA LEU A 96 -22.10 -2.04 4.64
C LEU A 96 -23.24 -2.93 4.16
N SER A 97 -23.08 -4.25 4.19
CA SER A 97 -24.14 -5.20 3.81
C SER A 97 -25.32 -5.18 4.77
N GLU A 98 -25.07 -4.93 6.05
CA GLU A 98 -26.09 -4.83 7.09
C GLU A 98 -26.84 -3.50 7.04
N ALA A 99 -26.11 -2.38 6.95
CA ALA A 99 -26.70 -1.04 7.02
C ALA A 99 -27.22 -0.52 5.68
N TRP A 100 -26.61 -0.92 4.55
CA TRP A 100 -26.99 -0.47 3.20
C TRP A 100 -26.97 -1.63 2.19
N SER A 101 -27.86 -2.60 2.39
CA SER A 101 -27.94 -3.82 1.58
C SER A 101 -28.07 -3.56 0.07
N GLU A 102 -28.75 -2.48 -0.33
CA GLU A 102 -28.89 -2.09 -1.73
C GLU A 102 -27.55 -1.66 -2.35
N ALA A 103 -26.76 -0.86 -1.64
CA ALA A 103 -25.41 -0.47 -2.07
C ALA A 103 -24.50 -1.70 -2.16
N ALA A 104 -24.57 -2.59 -1.16
CA ALA A 104 -23.82 -3.84 -1.14
C ALA A 104 -24.19 -4.75 -2.33
N ALA A 105 -25.47 -4.85 -2.66
CA ALA A 105 -25.96 -5.63 -3.79
C ALA A 105 -25.53 -5.03 -5.14
N ALA A 106 -25.40 -3.70 -5.23
CA ALA A 106 -24.96 -2.98 -6.41
C ALA A 106 -23.43 -2.95 -6.62
N ARG A 107 -22.66 -3.61 -5.75
CA ARG A 107 -21.20 -3.70 -5.88
C ARG A 107 -20.77 -4.39 -7.18
N ALA A 108 -19.58 -4.06 -7.65
CA ALA A 108 -18.94 -4.67 -8.80
C ALA A 108 -17.52 -5.15 -8.44
N ALA A 109 -17.31 -6.46 -8.44
CA ALA A 109 -15.96 -7.03 -8.35
C ALA A 109 -15.17 -6.72 -9.63
N VAL A 110 -13.87 -6.47 -9.48
CA VAL A 110 -12.95 -6.30 -10.60
C VAL A 110 -12.81 -7.64 -11.33
N PRO A 111 -13.15 -7.72 -12.63
CA PRO A 111 -13.13 -8.97 -13.40
C PRO A 111 -11.71 -9.34 -13.87
N ASP A 112 -10.82 -9.67 -12.94
CA ASP A 112 -9.45 -10.09 -13.24
C ASP A 112 -9.33 -11.63 -13.21
N HIS A 113 -8.69 -12.20 -14.23
CA HIS A 113 -8.54 -13.66 -14.38
C HIS A 113 -7.71 -14.31 -13.26
N PHE A 114 -6.90 -13.53 -12.53
CA PHE A 114 -6.19 -14.00 -11.35
C PHE A 114 -7.15 -14.48 -10.24
N TYR A 115 -8.34 -13.88 -10.15
CA TYR A 115 -9.37 -14.21 -9.17
C TYR A 115 -10.48 -15.11 -9.74
N ALA A 116 -10.27 -15.75 -10.90
CA ALA A 116 -11.26 -16.66 -11.47
C ALA A 116 -11.62 -17.79 -10.47
N GLY A 117 -12.91 -17.92 -10.15
CA GLY A 117 -13.43 -18.86 -9.15
C GLY A 117 -13.23 -18.44 -7.69
N ARG A 118 -12.71 -17.23 -7.46
CA ARG A 118 -12.47 -16.59 -6.15
C ARG A 118 -12.81 -15.10 -6.22
N GLU A 119 -13.91 -14.78 -6.88
CA GLU A 119 -14.30 -13.40 -7.20
C GLU A 119 -14.48 -12.52 -5.95
N GLY A 120 -14.81 -13.12 -4.81
CA GLY A 120 -14.88 -12.41 -3.52
C GLY A 120 -13.52 -11.97 -2.95
N GLU A 121 -12.40 -12.56 -3.41
CA GLU A 121 -11.05 -12.09 -3.08
C GLU A 121 -10.60 -10.91 -3.95
N ALA A 122 -11.34 -10.58 -5.03
CA ALA A 122 -10.99 -9.48 -5.92
C ALA A 122 -11.29 -8.12 -5.28
N PRO A 123 -10.59 -7.05 -5.71
CA PRO A 123 -10.99 -5.69 -5.37
C PRO A 123 -12.41 -5.41 -5.84
N CYS A 124 -13.16 -4.63 -5.07
CA CYS A 124 -14.57 -4.37 -5.32
C CYS A 124 -14.87 -2.87 -5.30
N VAL A 125 -15.64 -2.42 -6.29
CA VAL A 125 -16.18 -1.05 -6.36
C VAL A 125 -17.62 -1.08 -5.87
N VAL A 126 -17.92 -0.31 -4.83
CA VAL A 126 -19.22 -0.33 -4.14
C VAL A 126 -19.79 1.08 -4.16
N PRO A 127 -21.05 1.32 -4.58
CA PRO A 127 -21.68 2.63 -4.42
C PRO A 127 -21.60 3.10 -2.96
N LEU A 128 -21.14 4.32 -2.75
CA LEU A 128 -21.20 4.95 -1.43
C LEU A 128 -22.63 5.50 -1.24
N PRO A 129 -23.33 5.17 -0.14
CA PRO A 129 -24.67 5.73 0.13
C PRO A 129 -24.65 7.25 0.19
N ASP A 130 -25.62 7.90 -0.45
CA ASP A 130 -25.68 9.38 -0.56
C ASP A 130 -25.74 10.06 0.82
N ASP A 131 -26.38 9.44 1.81
CA ASP A 131 -26.47 9.95 3.19
C ASP A 131 -25.11 10.09 3.88
N MET A 132 -24.05 9.43 3.38
CA MET A 132 -22.69 9.57 3.91
C MET A 132 -21.98 10.84 3.44
N LEU A 133 -22.45 11.47 2.35
CA LEU A 133 -21.88 12.69 1.78
C LEU A 133 -22.96 13.80 1.65
N PRO A 134 -23.55 14.27 2.76
CA PRO A 134 -24.59 15.30 2.71
C PRO A 134 -24.06 16.61 2.08
N ASP A 135 -24.93 17.33 1.36
CA ASP A 135 -24.63 18.61 0.69
C ASP A 135 -24.27 19.73 1.68
N VAL A 136 -24.85 19.68 2.87
CA VAL A 136 -24.67 20.61 3.99
C VAL A 136 -24.40 19.83 5.28
N ASP A 137 -24.32 20.51 6.42
CA ASP A 137 -24.26 19.81 7.71
C ASP A 137 -25.44 18.82 7.83
N PRO A 138 -25.23 17.63 8.40
CA PRO A 138 -26.24 16.59 8.43
C PRO A 138 -27.47 17.03 9.24
N ASP A 139 -28.59 17.25 8.54
CA ASP A 139 -29.84 17.76 9.12
C ASP A 139 -30.78 16.65 9.61
N THR A 140 -30.46 15.38 9.30
CA THR A 140 -31.26 14.21 9.69
C THR A 140 -30.44 13.24 10.54
N LEU A 141 -31.10 12.54 11.47
CA LEU A 141 -30.46 11.50 12.28
C LEU A 141 -29.82 10.40 11.42
N ALA A 142 -30.42 10.08 10.27
CA ALA A 142 -29.87 9.12 9.32
C ALA A 142 -28.52 9.58 8.75
N GLN A 143 -28.42 10.84 8.31
CA GLN A 143 -27.17 11.42 7.80
C GLN A 143 -26.10 11.54 8.88
N VAL A 144 -26.48 11.91 10.11
CA VAL A 144 -25.54 11.94 11.25
C VAL A 144 -24.94 10.55 11.48
N ARG A 145 -25.78 9.51 11.59
CA ARG A 145 -25.32 8.12 11.79
C ARG A 145 -24.49 7.59 10.62
N ALA A 146 -24.85 7.97 9.39
CA ALA A 146 -24.10 7.60 8.20
C ALA A 146 -22.69 8.23 8.21
N GLN A 147 -22.57 9.52 8.57
CA GLN A 147 -21.27 10.16 8.74
C GLN A 147 -20.46 9.57 9.89
N GLU A 148 -21.08 9.30 11.04
CA GLU A 148 -20.39 8.65 12.17
C GLU A 148 -19.85 7.27 11.78
N THR A 149 -20.61 6.52 11.00
CA THR A 149 -20.20 5.21 10.48
C THR A 149 -19.02 5.35 9.52
N LEU A 150 -19.09 6.27 8.57
CA LEU A 150 -17.96 6.55 7.68
C LEU A 150 -16.71 6.98 8.47
N ALA A 151 -16.86 7.82 9.49
CA ALA A 151 -15.74 8.25 10.32
C ALA A 151 -15.10 7.07 11.07
N ARG A 152 -15.89 6.14 11.61
CA ARG A 152 -15.37 4.89 12.22
C ARG A 152 -14.63 4.02 11.21
N TRP A 153 -15.12 3.93 9.98
CA TRP A 153 -14.43 3.20 8.90
C TRP A 153 -13.08 3.84 8.57
N LEU A 154 -13.03 5.17 8.45
CA LEU A 154 -11.79 5.90 8.21
C LEU A 154 -10.82 5.77 9.38
N GLU A 155 -11.32 5.71 10.62
CA GLU A 155 -10.51 5.47 11.81
C GLU A 155 -9.85 4.10 11.79
N GLY A 156 -10.61 3.04 11.49
CA GLY A 156 -10.08 1.69 11.31
C GLY A 156 -9.06 1.60 10.16
N ALA A 157 -9.37 2.26 9.03
CA ALA A 157 -8.45 2.35 7.89
C ALA A 157 -7.18 3.15 8.22
N GLY A 158 -7.27 4.21 9.03
CA GLY A 158 -6.12 4.99 9.49
C GLY A 158 -5.18 4.18 10.37
N ARG A 159 -5.73 3.34 11.27
CA ARG A 159 -4.93 2.35 12.03
C ARG A 159 -4.24 1.36 11.10
N GLN A 160 -4.96 0.79 10.13
CA GLN A 160 -4.38 -0.12 9.13
C GLN A 160 -3.25 0.55 8.33
N ALA A 161 -3.40 1.82 7.95
CA ALA A 161 -2.38 2.56 7.21
C ALA A 161 -1.08 2.70 8.02
N SER A 162 -1.19 2.98 9.32
CA SER A 162 -0.04 3.04 10.24
C SER A 162 0.64 1.68 10.45
N GLN A 163 -0.14 0.60 10.42
CA GLN A 163 0.37 -0.77 10.42
C GLN A 163 0.82 -1.18 9.01
N ARG A 164 1.89 -0.57 8.48
CA ARG A 164 2.29 -0.57 7.05
C ARG A 164 2.45 -1.95 6.38
N LEU A 165 2.54 -3.04 7.15
CA LEU A 165 2.64 -4.43 6.70
C LEU A 165 1.28 -5.15 6.62
N VAL A 166 0.23 -4.59 7.21
CA VAL A 166 -1.12 -5.16 7.21
C VAL A 166 -1.82 -4.88 5.88
N ARG A 167 -2.76 -5.76 5.53
CA ARG A 167 -3.62 -5.60 4.36
C ARG A 167 -4.54 -4.39 4.55
N GLN A 168 -4.64 -3.54 3.52
CA GLN A 168 -5.53 -2.39 3.52
C GLN A 168 -6.89 -2.81 2.98
N HIS A 169 -7.91 -2.82 3.83
CA HIS A 169 -9.28 -3.17 3.44
C HIS A 169 -9.99 -2.05 2.72
N PHE A 170 -9.74 -0.81 3.16
CA PHE A 170 -10.16 0.41 2.51
C PHE A 170 -9.02 0.93 1.64
N CYS A 171 -9.23 0.96 0.32
CA CYS A 171 -8.24 1.46 -0.62
C CYS A 171 -8.45 2.96 -0.89
N ALA A 172 -9.67 3.33 -1.29
CA ALA A 172 -9.99 4.69 -1.68
C ALA A 172 -11.50 4.96 -1.77
N VAL A 173 -11.86 6.24 -1.85
CA VAL A 173 -13.11 6.72 -2.42
C VAL A 173 -12.86 7.19 -3.85
N LEU A 174 -13.71 6.77 -4.78
CA LEU A 174 -13.66 7.14 -6.20
C LEU A 174 -14.85 8.03 -6.54
N PHE A 175 -14.62 9.09 -7.30
CA PHE A 175 -15.68 9.90 -7.89
C PHE A 175 -15.72 9.69 -9.40
N SER A 176 -16.84 9.23 -9.93
CA SER A 176 -16.98 8.98 -11.37
C SER A 176 -18.45 9.09 -11.82
N THR A 177 -18.63 9.50 -13.06
CA THR A 177 -19.93 9.51 -13.76
C THR A 177 -20.29 8.16 -14.37
N ASP A 178 -19.32 7.24 -14.44
CA ASP A 178 -19.53 5.85 -14.85
C ASP A 178 -20.11 5.01 -13.72
N SER A 179 -20.76 3.90 -14.07
CA SER A 179 -21.27 2.94 -13.09
C SER A 179 -20.14 2.16 -12.42
N ALA A 180 -20.40 1.61 -11.22
CA ALA A 180 -19.44 0.76 -10.49
C ALA A 180 -18.87 -0.37 -11.37
N ALA A 181 -19.70 -0.99 -12.22
CA ALA A 181 -19.26 -2.04 -13.15
C ALA A 181 -18.30 -1.53 -14.23
N TRP A 182 -18.51 -0.33 -14.76
CA TRP A 182 -17.60 0.29 -15.73
C TRP A 182 -16.28 0.68 -15.09
N VAL A 183 -16.33 1.29 -13.90
CA VAL A 183 -15.13 1.59 -13.10
C VAL A 183 -14.35 0.30 -12.81
N ALA A 184 -15.00 -0.77 -12.33
CA ALA A 184 -14.35 -2.05 -12.05
C ALA A 184 -13.70 -2.69 -13.28
N ARG A 185 -14.34 -2.61 -14.46
CA ARG A 185 -13.76 -3.08 -15.74
C ARG A 185 -12.53 -2.27 -16.15
N TYR A 186 -12.60 -0.95 -15.97
CA TYR A 186 -11.47 -0.09 -16.26
C TYR A 186 -10.28 -0.39 -15.34
N LEU A 187 -10.55 -0.55 -14.05
CA LEU A 187 -9.58 -1.00 -13.06
C LEU A 187 -8.94 -2.35 -13.46
N ALA A 188 -9.72 -3.34 -13.91
CA ALA A 188 -9.18 -4.61 -14.41
C ALA A 188 -8.20 -4.44 -15.58
N SER A 189 -8.45 -3.46 -16.46
CA SER A 189 -7.55 -3.17 -17.58
C SER A 189 -6.20 -2.56 -17.16
N LEU A 190 -6.11 -2.01 -15.94
CA LEU A 190 -4.86 -1.60 -15.31
C LEU A 190 -4.11 -2.77 -14.65
N GLY A 191 -4.82 -3.85 -14.31
CA GLY A 191 -4.29 -5.01 -13.58
C GLY A 191 -3.20 -5.76 -14.33
N PHE A 192 -3.27 -5.86 -15.67
CA PHE A 192 -2.26 -6.53 -16.47
C PHE A 192 -1.25 -5.56 -17.07
N GLN A 193 -0.07 -5.49 -16.46
CA GLN A 193 1.04 -4.65 -16.92
C GLN A 193 2.21 -5.49 -17.44
N TYR A 194 2.85 -5.04 -18.52
CA TYR A 194 4.15 -5.55 -18.94
C TYR A 194 5.23 -4.69 -18.30
N PRO A 195 6.04 -5.26 -17.38
CA PRO A 195 7.17 -4.54 -16.83
C PRO A 195 8.07 -4.01 -17.95
N PRO A 196 8.67 -2.83 -17.78
CA PRO A 196 9.71 -2.34 -18.68
C PRO A 196 10.79 -3.41 -18.95
N GLY A 197 11.19 -3.57 -20.20
CA GLY A 197 12.15 -4.60 -20.63
C GLY A 197 11.63 -6.05 -20.60
N SER A 198 10.40 -6.31 -20.12
CA SER A 198 9.80 -7.65 -20.06
C SER A 198 8.81 -7.90 -21.20
N SER A 199 8.80 -9.14 -21.68
CA SER A 199 7.78 -9.68 -22.59
C SER A 199 6.64 -10.38 -21.85
N GLY A 200 6.79 -10.68 -20.55
CA GLY A 200 5.77 -11.31 -19.72
C GLY A 200 4.95 -10.29 -18.93
N ALA A 201 3.63 -10.39 -19.00
CA ALA A 201 2.72 -9.59 -18.19
C ALA A 201 2.76 -10.02 -16.71
N ARG A 202 2.51 -9.07 -15.82
CA ARG A 202 2.39 -9.26 -14.37
C ARG A 202 1.13 -8.58 -13.86
N LEU A 203 0.55 -9.17 -12.82
CA LEU A 203 -0.53 -8.54 -12.06
C LEU A 203 0.01 -7.33 -11.31
N PHE A 204 -0.65 -6.20 -11.48
CA PHE A 204 -0.32 -4.92 -10.87
C PHE A 204 -1.43 -4.49 -9.92
N ARG A 205 -1.07 -4.15 -8.68
CA ARG A 205 -2.03 -3.76 -7.63
C ARG A 205 -2.35 -2.27 -7.69
N TYR A 206 -3.02 -1.83 -8.74
CA TYR A 206 -3.41 -0.43 -8.92
C TYR A 206 -4.34 0.10 -7.82
N GLN A 207 -5.05 -0.79 -7.12
CA GLN A 207 -5.94 -0.44 -6.01
C GLN A 207 -5.18 -0.12 -4.73
N ASP A 208 -3.94 -0.58 -4.59
CA ASP A 208 -3.19 -0.41 -3.34
C ASP A 208 -2.81 1.08 -3.16
N PRO A 209 -3.28 1.75 -2.08
CA PRO A 209 -3.03 3.17 -1.90
C PRO A 209 -1.55 3.50 -1.76
N ARG A 210 -0.73 2.56 -1.27
CA ARG A 210 0.72 2.76 -1.16
C ARG A 210 1.35 2.87 -2.54
N VAL A 211 0.84 2.11 -3.52
CA VAL A 211 1.32 2.14 -4.90
C VAL A 211 0.93 3.45 -5.57
N MET A 212 -0.34 3.85 -5.48
CA MET A 212 -0.82 5.11 -6.04
C MET A 212 -0.01 6.29 -5.49
N GLN A 213 0.13 6.40 -4.18
CA GLN A 213 0.79 7.54 -3.54
C GLN A 213 2.29 7.67 -3.87
N ARG A 214 2.97 6.55 -4.16
CA ARG A 214 4.40 6.55 -4.55
C ARG A 214 4.62 6.91 -6.01
N VAL A 215 3.72 6.45 -6.88
CA VAL A 215 3.91 6.58 -8.32
C VAL A 215 3.27 7.85 -8.86
N TRP A 216 2.10 8.23 -8.35
CA TRP A 216 1.30 9.34 -8.84
C TRP A 216 2.08 10.66 -9.03
N PRO A 217 2.93 11.11 -8.08
CA PRO A 217 3.71 12.34 -8.25
C PRO A 217 4.77 12.26 -9.35
N ALA A 218 5.16 11.05 -9.77
CA ALA A 218 6.15 10.82 -10.82
C ALA A 218 5.53 10.60 -12.20
N LEU A 219 4.20 10.63 -12.32
CA LEU A 219 3.49 10.45 -13.60
C LEU A 219 3.33 11.78 -14.34
N SER A 220 3.40 11.74 -15.66
CA SER A 220 2.96 12.86 -16.50
C SER A 220 1.44 13.02 -16.41
N ALA A 221 0.90 14.20 -16.74
CA ALA A 221 -0.54 14.44 -16.77
C ALA A 221 -1.28 13.44 -17.68
N ALA A 222 -0.69 13.08 -18.82
CA ALA A 222 -1.24 12.06 -19.72
C ALA A 222 -1.33 10.68 -19.04
N LYS A 223 -0.28 10.25 -18.33
CA LYS A 223 -0.26 8.99 -17.58
C LYS A 223 -1.20 9.00 -16.38
N GLN A 224 -1.33 10.14 -15.70
CA GLN A 224 -2.30 10.34 -14.62
C GLN A 224 -3.73 10.19 -15.13
N GLY A 225 -4.06 10.86 -16.24
CA GLY A 225 -5.35 10.70 -16.93
C GLY A 225 -5.61 9.26 -17.37
N MET A 226 -4.58 8.57 -17.88
CA MET A 226 -4.67 7.15 -18.23
C MET A 226 -4.64 6.18 -17.06
N TRP A 227 -4.27 6.58 -15.85
CA TRP A 227 -4.48 5.75 -14.67
C TRP A 227 -5.91 5.88 -14.18
N LEU A 228 -6.45 7.10 -14.15
CA LEU A 228 -7.80 7.33 -13.61
C LEU A 228 -8.91 6.97 -14.61
N GLY A 229 -8.66 7.09 -15.91
CA GLY A 229 -9.68 6.88 -16.94
C GLY A 229 -10.86 7.83 -16.74
N ALA A 230 -12.07 7.28 -16.61
CA ALA A 230 -13.30 8.02 -16.36
C ALA A 230 -13.52 8.41 -14.88
N VAL A 231 -12.61 8.03 -13.96
CA VAL A 231 -12.60 8.52 -12.59
C VAL A 231 -12.11 9.97 -12.56
N GLU A 232 -12.87 10.87 -11.95
CA GLU A 232 -12.52 12.29 -11.81
C GLU A 232 -11.59 12.53 -10.63
N ALA A 233 -11.77 11.77 -9.55
CA ALA A 233 -10.80 11.73 -8.47
C ALA A 233 -10.80 10.40 -7.72
N TRP A 234 -9.63 10.06 -7.21
CA TRP A 234 -9.33 8.90 -6.39
C TRP A 234 -8.72 9.43 -5.09
N TRP A 235 -9.38 9.22 -3.96
CA TRP A 235 -9.00 9.77 -2.66
C TRP A 235 -8.72 8.63 -1.68
N SER A 236 -7.57 8.64 -1.02
CA SER A 236 -7.21 7.65 0.00
C SER A 236 -6.61 8.31 1.23
N LEU A 237 -6.60 7.61 2.36
CA LEU A 237 -5.84 8.07 3.52
C LEU A 237 -4.34 7.96 3.21
N THR A 238 -3.60 9.03 3.50
CA THR A 238 -2.14 9.08 3.31
C THR A 238 -1.48 7.92 4.04
N GLN A 239 -0.66 7.17 3.32
CA GLN A 239 0.06 6.01 3.82
C GLN A 239 1.43 6.46 4.35
N PRO A 240 1.74 6.21 5.63
CA PRO A 240 3.01 6.60 6.22
C PRO A 240 4.24 6.07 5.45
N TRP A 241 5.25 6.92 5.32
CA TRP A 241 6.52 6.61 4.65
C TRP A 241 7.64 7.43 5.26
N GLY A 242 8.60 6.73 5.86
CA GLY A 242 9.65 7.35 6.65
C GLY A 242 10.01 6.44 7.81
N PRO A 243 10.82 6.93 8.75
CA PRO A 243 11.19 6.19 9.95
C PRO A 243 9.99 5.51 10.63
N TRP A 244 10.24 4.34 11.20
CA TRP A 244 9.21 3.55 11.87
C TRP A 244 9.74 3.14 13.24
N ALA A 245 9.07 3.57 14.31
CA ALA A 245 9.48 3.23 15.65
C ALA A 245 9.00 1.82 16.03
N MET A 246 9.75 1.14 16.89
CA MET A 246 9.43 -0.24 17.32
C MET A 246 8.04 -0.33 17.96
N GLN A 247 7.65 0.67 18.76
CA GLN A 247 6.34 0.74 19.40
C GLN A 247 5.17 0.83 18.41
N ASP A 248 5.42 1.34 17.20
CA ASP A 248 4.39 1.52 16.17
C ASP A 248 4.27 0.30 15.24
N LEU A 249 5.19 -0.68 15.34
CA LEU A 249 5.14 -1.92 14.54
C LEU A 249 3.97 -2.81 14.97
N VAL A 250 3.67 -2.80 16.27
CA VAL A 250 2.57 -3.55 16.89
C VAL A 250 1.66 -2.51 17.54
N ALA A 251 1.07 -1.62 16.74
CA ALA A 251 0.12 -0.66 17.25
C ALA A 251 -0.98 -1.41 18.02
N SER A 252 -0.99 -1.25 19.34
CA SER A 252 -2.10 -1.73 20.19
C SER A 252 -3.37 -1.02 19.75
N GLU A 253 -4.54 -1.62 20.02
CA GLU A 253 -5.83 -0.97 19.71
C GLU A 253 -5.93 0.43 20.32
N ASP A 254 -5.25 0.68 21.44
CA ASP A 254 -5.20 1.95 22.16
C ASP A 254 -4.10 2.94 21.71
N ALA A 255 -3.30 2.61 20.68
CA ALA A 255 -2.22 3.49 20.24
C ALA A 255 -2.80 4.76 19.61
N ALA A 256 -2.33 5.93 20.08
CA ALA A 256 -2.70 7.22 19.49
C ALA A 256 -2.07 7.37 18.11
N VAL A 257 -2.81 6.96 17.07
CA VAL A 257 -2.38 7.10 15.67
C VAL A 257 -2.77 8.49 15.17
N PRO A 258 -1.82 9.30 14.65
CA PRO A 258 -2.14 10.57 14.04
C PRO A 258 -3.16 10.39 12.92
N THR A 259 -4.23 11.18 12.93
CA THR A 259 -5.29 11.10 11.92
C THR A 259 -4.73 11.40 10.53
N PRO A 260 -4.70 10.43 9.60
CA PRO A 260 -4.11 10.64 8.29
C PRO A 260 -4.88 11.70 7.50
N THR A 261 -4.17 12.45 6.68
CA THR A 261 -4.76 13.40 5.72
C THR A 261 -5.25 12.65 4.48
N TRP A 262 -6.12 13.31 3.70
CA TRP A 262 -6.47 12.81 2.37
C TRP A 262 -5.32 13.00 1.39
N PHE A 263 -4.87 11.92 0.76
CA PHE A 263 -4.19 11.96 -0.51
C PHE A 263 -5.21 12.01 -1.65
N LYS A 264 -5.03 12.94 -2.58
CA LYS A 264 -5.99 13.21 -3.67
C LYS A 264 -5.29 13.06 -5.01
N ALA A 265 -5.69 12.05 -5.78
CA ALA A 265 -5.35 11.91 -7.19
C ALA A 265 -6.55 12.37 -8.02
N GLU A 266 -6.51 13.61 -8.48
CA GLU A 266 -7.58 14.21 -9.30
C GLU A 266 -7.16 14.21 -10.76
N ARG A 267 -8.13 14.08 -11.68
CA ARG A 267 -7.85 14.09 -13.10
C ARG A 267 -7.20 15.43 -13.47
N PRO A 268 -5.99 15.40 -14.07
CA PRO A 268 -5.34 16.63 -14.47
C PRO A 268 -6.13 17.27 -15.63
N MET A 269 -6.22 18.60 -15.62
CA MET A 269 -6.61 19.36 -16.81
C MET A 269 -5.46 19.26 -17.81
N VAL A 270 -5.56 18.35 -18.79
CA VAL A 270 -4.55 18.23 -19.85
C VAL A 270 -4.81 19.35 -20.87
N PRO A 271 -3.85 20.24 -21.16
CA PRO A 271 -3.96 21.15 -22.28
C PRO A 271 -4.00 20.34 -23.59
N ASP A 272 -4.94 20.67 -24.48
CA ASP A 272 -5.05 20.02 -25.79
C ASP A 272 -3.69 20.01 -26.51
N GLY A 273 -3.21 18.82 -26.91
CA GLY A 273 -2.07 18.69 -27.82
C GLY A 273 -0.92 17.74 -27.41
N GLN A 274 -0.89 17.22 -26.18
CA GLN A 274 0.10 16.19 -25.82
C GLN A 274 -0.45 14.78 -26.05
N THR A 275 -0.27 14.28 -27.27
CA THR A 275 -0.60 12.89 -27.61
C THR A 275 0.61 12.00 -27.32
N GLU A 276 0.85 11.65 -26.06
CA GLU A 276 1.77 10.55 -25.76
C GLU A 276 1.15 9.25 -26.28
N THR A 277 1.88 8.47 -27.10
CA THR A 277 1.43 7.12 -27.51
C THR A 277 1.57 6.18 -26.32
N LEU A 278 0.56 6.17 -25.46
CA LEU A 278 0.53 5.38 -24.25
C LEU A 278 -0.29 4.11 -24.46
N MET A 279 0.21 3.00 -23.94
CA MET A 279 -0.53 1.74 -23.86
C MET A 279 -0.86 1.47 -22.41
N LEU A 280 -2.13 1.19 -22.12
CA LEU A 280 -2.59 1.01 -20.75
C LEU A 280 -1.85 -0.12 -20.03
N SER A 281 -1.49 -1.18 -20.76
CA SER A 281 -0.71 -2.33 -20.27
C SER A 281 0.81 -2.06 -20.18
N ARG A 282 1.27 -0.85 -20.49
CA ARG A 282 2.67 -0.39 -20.42
C ARG A 282 2.73 1.06 -19.92
N LEU A 283 1.96 1.37 -18.88
CA LEU A 283 1.77 2.74 -18.42
C LEU A 283 3.07 3.36 -17.85
N MET A 284 3.89 2.54 -17.21
CA MET A 284 5.05 2.97 -16.42
C MET A 284 6.37 2.78 -17.16
N ASN A 285 7.29 3.74 -17.00
CA ASN A 285 8.69 3.54 -17.34
C ASN A 285 9.42 2.76 -16.22
N ASP A 286 10.70 2.46 -16.42
CA ASP A 286 11.56 1.73 -15.49
C ASP A 286 11.54 2.32 -14.06
N GLU A 287 11.66 3.64 -13.94
CA GLU A 287 11.70 4.31 -12.65
C GLU A 287 10.35 4.24 -11.93
N GLN A 288 9.26 4.56 -12.63
CA GLN A 288 7.89 4.49 -12.12
C GLN A 288 7.54 3.06 -11.69
N TRP A 289 7.94 2.06 -12.49
CA TRP A 289 7.75 0.65 -12.16
C TRP A 289 8.47 0.26 -10.88
N ARG A 290 9.72 0.69 -10.69
CA ARG A 290 10.46 0.46 -9.43
C ARG A 290 9.80 1.13 -8.23
N ARG A 291 9.37 2.40 -8.36
CA ARG A 291 8.63 3.13 -7.32
C ARG A 291 7.34 2.40 -6.91
N ALA A 292 6.63 1.82 -7.88
CA ALA A 292 5.39 1.09 -7.63
C ALA A 292 5.59 -0.17 -6.78
N HIS A 293 6.78 -0.78 -6.83
CA HIS A 293 7.09 -2.05 -6.17
C HIS A 293 8.07 -1.90 -4.99
N SER A 294 8.45 -0.67 -4.63
CA SER A 294 9.45 -0.42 -3.58
C SER A 294 8.87 -0.57 -2.17
N ALA A 295 7.57 -0.33 -1.98
CA ALA A 295 6.95 -0.25 -0.65
C ALA A 295 7.11 -1.52 0.21
N PRO A 296 6.91 -2.76 -0.31
CA PRO A 296 7.10 -3.97 0.51
C PRO A 296 8.52 -4.14 1.03
N VAL A 297 9.53 -3.88 0.18
CA VAL A 297 10.94 -3.97 0.57
C VAL A 297 11.28 -2.85 1.55
N GLY A 298 10.92 -1.60 1.25
CA GLY A 298 11.17 -0.46 2.13
C GLY A 298 10.56 -0.62 3.53
N ASN A 299 9.32 -1.10 3.62
CA ASN A 299 8.68 -1.38 4.90
C ASN A 299 9.42 -2.47 5.70
N ARG A 300 9.91 -3.55 5.05
CA ARG A 300 10.73 -4.56 5.72
C ARG A 300 12.08 -4.03 6.17
N VAL A 301 12.69 -3.12 5.42
CA VAL A 301 13.93 -2.45 5.83
C VAL A 301 13.70 -1.58 7.06
N TRP A 302 12.63 -0.78 7.12
CA TRP A 302 12.34 0.00 8.33
C TRP A 302 12.03 -0.87 9.54
N VAL A 303 11.30 -1.98 9.36
CA VAL A 303 11.11 -2.98 10.43
C VAL A 303 12.45 -3.48 10.93
N ARG A 304 13.36 -3.85 10.02
CA ARG A 304 14.72 -4.28 10.38
C ARG A 304 15.49 -3.19 11.14
N PHE A 305 15.35 -1.91 10.77
CA PHE A 305 15.96 -0.81 11.51
C PHE A 305 15.37 -0.66 12.92
N ALA A 306 14.06 -0.71 13.05
CA ALA A 306 13.35 -0.64 14.32
C ALA A 306 13.72 -1.81 15.25
N GLU A 307 13.73 -3.04 14.73
CA GLU A 307 14.15 -4.25 15.46
C GLU A 307 15.64 -4.21 15.83
N GLY A 308 16.47 -3.59 14.99
CA GLY A 308 17.88 -3.36 15.28
C GLY A 308 18.15 -2.22 16.27
N ALA A 309 17.13 -1.69 16.94
CA ALA A 309 17.21 -0.61 17.91
C ALA A 309 17.76 0.73 17.37
N LEU A 310 17.56 1.04 16.08
CA LEU A 310 17.73 2.42 15.60
C LEU A 310 16.56 3.27 16.06
N SER A 311 16.87 4.39 16.72
CA SER A 311 15.91 5.45 16.93
C SER A 311 15.45 6.02 15.58
N THR A 312 14.26 6.63 15.53
CA THR A 312 13.71 7.18 14.28
C THR A 312 14.60 8.24 13.64
N ASP A 313 15.40 8.96 14.43
CA ASP A 313 16.31 10.01 13.96
C ASP A 313 17.59 9.44 13.32
N GLU A 314 17.93 8.18 13.61
CA GLU A 314 19.05 7.46 13.01
C GLU A 314 18.64 6.67 11.76
N GLN A 315 17.34 6.46 11.56
CA GLN A 315 16.81 5.81 10.38
C GLN A 315 16.88 6.75 9.17
N PRO A 316 17.06 6.22 7.94
CA PRO A 316 16.99 7.05 6.76
C PRO A 316 15.60 7.68 6.64
N ASP A 317 15.58 8.95 6.23
CA ASP A 317 14.34 9.61 5.86
C ASP A 317 13.71 8.98 4.59
N ALA A 318 12.51 9.43 4.27
CA ALA A 318 11.73 8.96 3.14
C ALA A 318 12.46 9.04 1.78
N ASP A 319 13.22 10.12 1.57
CA ASP A 319 13.86 10.44 0.30
C ASP A 319 15.13 9.59 0.12
N LEU A 320 15.95 9.50 1.17
CA LEU A 320 17.13 8.63 1.19
C LEU A 320 16.72 7.17 1.03
N MET A 321 15.68 6.70 1.73
CA MET A 321 15.14 5.35 1.53
C MET A 321 14.75 5.10 0.07
N GLN A 322 14.01 6.04 -0.54
CA GLN A 322 13.58 5.91 -1.92
C GLN A 322 14.76 5.92 -2.91
N GLN A 323 15.79 6.73 -2.64
CA GLN A 323 17.03 6.75 -3.40
C GLN A 323 17.77 5.41 -3.31
N LEU A 324 17.97 4.87 -2.10
CA LEU A 324 18.68 3.60 -1.89
C LEU A 324 17.93 2.42 -2.54
N LEU A 325 16.60 2.37 -2.41
CA LEU A 325 15.77 1.36 -3.08
C LEU A 325 15.90 1.47 -4.61
N ALA A 326 15.91 2.68 -5.16
CA ALA A 326 16.08 2.89 -6.60
C ALA A 326 17.49 2.51 -7.08
N THR A 327 18.54 2.86 -6.34
CA THR A 327 19.93 2.51 -6.64
C THR A 327 20.14 0.99 -6.61
N GLY A 328 19.74 0.31 -5.53
CA GLY A 328 19.88 -1.15 -5.43
C GLY A 328 19.11 -1.88 -6.54
N ALA A 329 17.87 -1.47 -6.82
CA ALA A 329 17.09 -2.05 -7.90
C ALA A 329 17.68 -1.78 -9.30
N SER A 330 18.37 -0.67 -9.50
CA SER A 330 19.10 -0.40 -10.77
C SER A 330 20.29 -1.35 -11.00
N HIS A 331 20.81 -1.96 -9.93
CA HIS A 331 21.82 -3.02 -9.98
C HIS A 331 21.20 -4.43 -10.10
N GLY A 332 19.89 -4.53 -10.28
CA GLY A 332 19.18 -5.81 -10.39
C GLY A 332 18.93 -6.50 -9.05
N LEU A 333 19.13 -5.82 -7.92
CA LEU A 333 18.83 -6.36 -6.60
C LEU A 333 17.32 -6.31 -6.34
N ASP A 334 16.78 -7.40 -5.79
CA ASP A 334 15.39 -7.49 -5.39
C ASP A 334 15.23 -8.24 -4.05
N GLY A 335 13.99 -8.22 -3.54
CA GLY A 335 13.59 -8.93 -2.34
C GLY A 335 14.60 -8.74 -1.19
N PRO A 336 15.04 -9.83 -0.54
CA PRO A 336 15.88 -9.68 0.62
C PRO A 336 17.32 -9.23 0.27
N ASN A 337 17.82 -9.39 -0.96
CA ASN A 337 19.14 -8.83 -1.34
C ASN A 337 19.09 -7.29 -1.46
N LEU A 338 17.98 -6.74 -1.93
CA LEU A 338 17.74 -5.30 -1.88
C LEU A 338 17.62 -4.79 -0.43
N GLU A 339 17.00 -5.56 0.45
CA GLU A 339 16.92 -5.22 1.88
C GLU A 339 18.30 -5.14 2.53
N ASP A 340 19.17 -6.12 2.26
CA ASP A 340 20.55 -6.14 2.72
C ASP A 340 21.36 -4.97 2.17
N PHE A 341 21.21 -4.64 0.89
CA PHE A 341 21.87 -3.47 0.29
C PHE A 341 21.51 -2.18 1.03
N VAL A 342 20.22 -1.92 1.27
CA VAL A 342 19.80 -0.71 1.99
C VAL A 342 20.28 -0.73 3.43
N TRP A 343 20.19 -1.88 4.11
CA TRP A 343 20.71 -2.05 5.46
C TRP A 343 22.20 -1.70 5.56
N CYS A 344 23.04 -2.30 4.72
CA CYS A 344 24.48 -2.05 4.71
C CYS A 344 24.80 -0.59 4.37
N SER A 345 24.04 0.01 3.46
CA SER A 345 24.18 1.41 3.07
C SER A 345 24.05 2.37 4.25
N VAL A 346 23.19 2.05 5.22
CA VAL A 346 22.95 2.89 6.39
C VAL A 346 23.84 2.49 7.57
N ARG A 347 24.07 1.18 7.77
CA ARG A 347 24.64 0.64 9.03
C ARG A 347 26.15 0.44 9.05
N TYR A 348 26.82 0.34 7.91
CA TYR A 348 28.22 -0.10 7.87
C TYR A 348 29.24 0.91 8.44
N ARG A 349 28.78 2.01 9.04
CA ARG A 349 29.63 2.83 9.93
C ARG A 349 28.89 3.00 11.24
N GLU A 350 29.55 2.67 12.34
CA GLU A 350 29.09 2.90 13.72
C GLU A 350 28.81 4.38 14.05
N ALA A 351 28.98 5.30 13.09
CA ALA A 351 28.35 6.60 13.08
C ALA A 351 27.92 6.97 11.64
N PRO A 352 26.73 7.55 11.44
CA PRO A 352 26.33 8.20 10.18
C PRO A 352 27.46 9.10 9.64
N PRO A 353 27.67 9.23 8.32
CA PRO A 353 26.64 9.11 7.28
C PRO A 353 26.71 7.82 6.44
N ALA A 354 25.62 7.60 5.69
CA ALA A 354 25.42 6.51 4.75
C ALA A 354 26.59 6.31 3.75
N ILE A 355 26.78 5.08 3.28
CA ILE A 355 27.71 4.74 2.20
C ILE A 355 27.35 5.54 0.94
N ASP A 356 28.29 6.35 0.44
CA ASP A 356 28.19 6.91 -0.91
C ASP A 356 28.70 5.91 -1.95
N TRP A 357 27.78 5.16 -2.54
CA TRP A 357 28.06 4.17 -3.59
C TRP A 357 28.65 4.76 -4.89
N ARG A 358 28.66 6.10 -5.04
CA ARG A 358 29.31 6.76 -6.18
C ARG A 358 30.80 7.01 -5.94
N ALA A 359 31.25 6.97 -4.69
CA ALA A 359 32.66 7.15 -4.37
C ALA A 359 33.48 5.97 -4.94
N PRO A 360 34.66 6.20 -5.54
CA PRO A 360 35.43 5.16 -6.23
C PRO A 360 35.69 3.90 -5.38
N ARG A 361 35.97 4.08 -4.08
CA ARG A 361 36.13 2.97 -3.12
C ARG A 361 34.88 2.08 -3.08
N TRP A 362 33.73 2.67 -2.79
CA TRP A 362 32.47 1.94 -2.60
C TRP A 362 31.90 1.40 -3.91
N ALA A 363 32.08 2.12 -5.01
CA ALA A 363 31.75 1.64 -6.34
C ALA A 363 32.52 0.34 -6.66
N GLY A 364 33.81 0.29 -6.34
CA GLY A 364 34.63 -0.92 -6.52
C GLY A 364 34.17 -2.09 -5.65
N VAL A 365 33.86 -1.86 -4.38
CA VAL A 365 33.33 -2.89 -3.47
C VAL A 365 31.96 -3.39 -3.93
N LEU A 366 31.07 -2.49 -4.35
CA LEU A 366 29.74 -2.85 -4.87
C LEU A 366 29.86 -3.70 -6.13
N GLU A 367 30.74 -3.33 -7.06
CA GLU A 367 30.95 -4.10 -8.29
C GLU A 367 31.44 -5.53 -7.99
N GLN A 368 32.39 -5.67 -7.05
CA GLN A 368 32.86 -6.99 -6.61
C GLN A 368 31.76 -7.80 -5.92
N THR A 369 30.96 -7.15 -5.08
CA THR A 369 29.81 -7.77 -4.38
C THR A 369 28.78 -8.29 -5.40
N LEU A 370 28.41 -7.48 -6.38
CA LEU A 370 27.47 -7.87 -7.44
C LEU A 370 28.03 -9.00 -8.31
N ARG A 371 29.34 -9.00 -8.59
CA ARG A 371 30.01 -10.11 -9.28
C ARG A 371 29.95 -11.41 -8.48
N ALA A 372 30.16 -11.34 -7.16
CA ALA A 372 30.05 -12.51 -6.28
C ALA A 372 28.62 -13.06 -6.23
N LEU A 373 27.60 -12.21 -6.12
CA LEU A 373 26.19 -12.63 -6.15
C LEU A 373 25.77 -13.27 -7.48
N ASN A 374 26.30 -12.78 -8.60
CA ASN A 374 26.05 -13.40 -9.91
C ASN A 374 26.74 -14.76 -10.05
N ALA A 375 27.89 -14.96 -9.38
CA ALA A 375 28.62 -16.22 -9.40
C ALA A 375 27.97 -17.26 -8.46
N ASP A 376 27.39 -16.82 -7.35
CA ASP A 376 26.68 -17.64 -6.38
C ASP A 376 25.33 -17.01 -5.98
N PRO A 377 24.23 -17.38 -6.69
CA PRO A 377 22.90 -16.84 -6.42
C PRO A 377 22.32 -17.21 -5.04
N ASP A 378 22.86 -18.22 -4.36
CA ASP A 378 22.41 -18.61 -3.01
C ASP A 378 23.05 -17.73 -1.92
N THR A 379 24.09 -16.97 -2.26
CA THR A 379 24.73 -16.02 -1.35
C THR A 379 23.86 -14.76 -1.16
N ARG A 380 23.84 -14.27 0.08
CA ARG A 380 23.15 -13.03 0.48
C ARG A 380 24.01 -11.81 0.21
N PHE A 381 23.40 -10.69 -0.16
CA PHE A 381 24.13 -9.44 -0.42
C PHE A 381 25.03 -9.03 0.76
N VAL A 382 24.53 -9.11 2.01
CA VAL A 382 25.33 -8.75 3.19
C VAL A 382 26.60 -9.61 3.31
N SER A 383 26.50 -10.92 3.09
CA SER A 383 27.64 -11.84 3.19
C SER A 383 28.65 -11.64 2.05
N ALA A 384 28.17 -11.41 0.83
CA ALA A 384 29.03 -11.07 -0.30
C ALA A 384 29.74 -9.73 -0.08
N PHE A 385 29.03 -8.74 0.45
CA PHE A 385 29.56 -7.43 0.78
C PHE A 385 30.66 -7.52 1.83
N ASP A 386 30.39 -8.20 2.95
CA ASP A 386 31.36 -8.45 4.03
C ASP A 386 32.63 -9.16 3.53
N ALA A 387 32.51 -10.11 2.60
CA ALA A 387 33.65 -10.81 2.02
C ALA A 387 34.49 -9.93 1.06
N CYS A 388 33.85 -8.96 0.38
CA CYS A 388 34.52 -8.01 -0.49
C CYS A 388 35.17 -6.84 0.26
N LEU A 389 34.88 -6.70 1.55
CA LEU A 389 35.58 -5.80 2.45
C LEU A 389 36.92 -6.43 2.82
N THR A 390 38.03 -5.79 2.42
CA THR A 390 39.38 -6.31 2.62
C THR A 390 39.65 -6.66 4.09
N PRO A 391 40.15 -7.89 4.40
CA PRO A 391 40.60 -8.23 5.73
C PRO A 391 41.96 -7.54 5.97
N GLY A 392 41.95 -6.38 6.64
CA GLY A 392 43.18 -5.62 6.92
C GLY A 392 43.01 -4.16 7.34
N GLU A 393 41.79 -3.59 7.27
CA GLU A 393 41.45 -2.35 7.98
C GLU A 393 40.58 -2.76 9.19
N GLU A 394 41.03 -2.43 10.40
CA GLU A 394 40.65 -3.03 11.71
C GLU A 394 39.16 -3.31 12.01
N PRO A 395 38.90 -4.28 12.92
CA PRO A 395 37.55 -4.61 13.38
C PRO A 395 37.07 -3.54 14.36
N HIS A 396 36.18 -2.67 13.90
CA HIS A 396 35.29 -1.95 14.82
C HIS A 396 33.98 -2.76 14.90
N GLY A 397 33.88 -3.54 15.99
CA GLY A 397 32.59 -3.89 16.58
C GLY A 397 31.85 -5.13 16.08
N LEU A 398 32.52 -6.18 15.59
CA LEU A 398 31.90 -7.52 15.55
C LEU A 398 32.01 -8.22 16.92
N HIS A 399 31.27 -7.73 17.92
CA HIS A 399 30.96 -8.39 19.19
C HIS A 399 29.70 -7.71 19.77
N GLN A 400 28.56 -8.34 20.08
CA GLN A 400 28.24 -9.71 20.53
C GLN A 400 26.78 -10.07 20.16
N PRO A 401 26.39 -11.36 20.23
CA PRO A 401 24.99 -11.76 20.16
C PRO A 401 24.24 -11.41 21.46
N VAL A 402 23.06 -10.83 21.34
CA VAL A 402 21.97 -10.91 22.34
C VAL A 402 20.66 -11.13 21.60
#